data_AF-A0A6J5WHZ0-F1
#
_entry.id   AF-A0A6J5WHZ0-F1
#
_cell.length_a   1.000
_cell.length_b   1.000
_cell.length_c   1.000
_cell.angle_alpha   90.00
_cell.angle_beta   90.00
_cell.angle_gamma   90.00
#
_symmetry.space_group_name_H-M   'P 1'
#
loop_
_entity.id
_entity.type
_entity.pdbx_description
1 polymer ?
#
loop_
_entity_poly.entity_id
_entity_poly.type
_entity_poly.pdbx_seq_one_letter_code
_entity_poly.pdbx_strand_id
1 'polypeptide(L)'
;MGRLMSCLLNATSTKESKNPCHYPQCDCFINCTNTSYMCFGEKLSEDECWRILKYKAFPDASAVLSEDQEKIGREIAKKCAGVPLVAKVLGNMMRSKDFDGWRSLVESRIWDLPEGEERILSVLKLSFDELKPPSLKQCFAYCSMFVKDFQIRKCDLINLWMAQGLLYPSPPNRRNLEMEDIKALPKSIGKLYNLQTLRMSRVKLEEYPKELQNLINLRHVYFDWDVMKFPAGMGRLTNLRTLVFFIVGKETGPGIEELASLNLLRGKLSIYNLEHVRDGEEAKKAKLVEKTNIRQLSLDGRRTGQASPMMRRY
;
A
#
# COMPACT_ATOMS: atom_id res chain seq x y z
N MET A 1 -21.91 11.50 17.17
CA MET A 1 -22.21 10.88 15.85
C MET A 1 -22.41 11.91 14.72
N GLY A 2 -23.05 13.07 14.94
CA GLY A 2 -23.29 14.06 13.86
C GLY A 2 -22.05 14.76 13.26
N ARG A 3 -20.95 14.95 14.00
CA ARG A 3 -19.74 15.66 13.50
C ARG A 3 -18.86 14.83 12.57
N LEU A 4 -18.85 13.50 12.70
CA LEU A 4 -18.11 12.60 11.80
C LEU A 4 -18.78 12.51 10.42
N MET A 5 -20.11 12.59 10.37
CA MET A 5 -20.89 12.67 9.13
C MET A 5 -20.82 14.07 8.48
N SER A 6 -20.77 15.16 9.26
CA SER A 6 -20.64 16.51 8.69
C SER A 6 -19.27 16.79 8.05
N CYS A 7 -18.19 16.19 8.55
CA CYS A 7 -16.86 16.30 7.92
C CYS A 7 -16.81 15.62 6.53
N LEU A 8 -17.66 14.61 6.28
CA LEU A 8 -17.81 14.01 4.96
C LEU A 8 -18.68 14.86 4.02
N LEU A 9 -19.61 15.66 4.57
CA LEU A 9 -20.53 16.52 3.82
C LEU A 9 -19.90 17.87 3.38
N ASN A 10 -18.99 18.45 4.15
CA ASN A 10 -18.29 19.70 3.75
C ASN A 10 -17.27 19.52 2.60
N ALA A 11 -17.24 18.35 1.96
CA ALA A 11 -16.38 18.04 0.84
C ALA A 11 -16.93 18.52 -0.53
N THR A 12 -18.12 19.15 -0.57
CA THR A 12 -18.78 19.60 -1.79
C THR A 12 -18.89 21.13 -1.81
N SER A 13 -17.96 21.78 -2.54
CA SER A 13 -18.09 23.08 -3.23
C SER A 13 -16.79 23.87 -3.16
N THR A 14 -16.08 23.97 -4.29
CA THR A 14 -15.81 25.21 -5.05
C THR A 14 -14.59 25.06 -5.98
N LYS A 15 -14.62 25.92 -6.99
CA LYS A 15 -13.98 25.86 -8.31
C LYS A 15 -12.46 25.94 -8.30
N GLU A 16 -11.93 25.48 -9.44
CA GLU A 16 -10.55 25.61 -9.93
C GLU A 16 -9.90 26.95 -9.55
N SER A 17 -8.71 26.85 -8.96
CA SER A 17 -7.70 27.89 -8.95
C SER A 17 -6.43 27.30 -9.55
N LYS A 18 -6.18 27.62 -10.83
CA LYS A 18 -4.90 27.42 -11.49
C LYS A 18 -3.86 28.31 -10.81
N ASN A 19 -2.82 27.71 -10.23
CA ASN A 19 -1.48 28.28 -10.28
C ASN A 19 -0.42 27.17 -10.11
N PRO A 20 0.65 27.15 -10.94
CA PRO A 20 1.68 26.13 -10.90
C PRO A 20 2.79 26.56 -9.94
N CYS A 21 3.10 25.72 -8.94
CA CYS A 21 4.31 25.88 -8.13
C CYS A 21 5.30 24.77 -8.44
N HIS A 22 6.43 25.18 -9.02
CA HIS A 22 7.63 24.41 -9.27
C HIS A 22 8.32 24.00 -7.95
N TYR A 23 8.46 22.70 -7.67
CA TYR A 23 9.64 22.06 -7.04
C TYR A 23 9.63 20.55 -7.38
N PRO A 24 10.76 19.89 -7.72
CA PRO A 24 10.74 18.58 -8.35
C PRO A 24 10.77 17.40 -7.35
N GLN A 25 9.68 16.63 -7.38
CA GLN A 25 9.65 15.15 -7.52
C GLN A 25 10.14 14.27 -6.35
N CYS A 26 9.20 13.81 -5.51
CA CYS A 26 8.51 12.52 -5.67
C CYS A 26 7.79 12.16 -4.36
N ASP A 27 6.51 12.49 -4.29
CA ASP A 27 5.71 12.27 -3.11
C ASP A 27 4.93 10.95 -3.16
N CYS A 28 4.87 10.23 -2.04
CA CYS A 28 3.88 9.17 -1.87
C CYS A 28 2.98 9.54 -0.72
N PHE A 29 1.87 10.08 -1.14
CA PHE A 29 0.84 10.64 -0.33
C PHE A 29 -0.28 9.60 -0.15
N ILE A 30 -0.60 9.25 1.09
CA ILE A 30 -1.86 8.56 1.37
C ILE A 30 -2.92 9.66 1.40
N ASN A 31 -3.75 9.73 0.37
CA ASN A 31 -4.97 10.53 0.45
C ASN A 31 -5.89 9.88 1.49
N CYS A 32 -6.13 10.58 2.60
CA CYS A 32 -7.06 10.14 3.63
C CYS A 32 -8.52 10.04 3.13
N THR A 33 -8.81 10.45 1.89
CA THR A 33 -10.15 10.43 1.30
C THR A 33 -10.12 10.19 -0.21
N ASN A 34 -9.22 9.37 -0.78
CA ASN A 34 -9.25 9.12 -2.24
C ASN A 34 -10.41 8.20 -2.69
N THR A 35 -11.64 8.63 -2.44
CA THR A 35 -12.69 8.54 -3.43
C THR A 35 -12.40 9.61 -4.48
N SER A 36 -11.41 9.36 -5.35
CA SER A 36 -11.32 10.07 -6.62
C SER A 36 -12.67 9.89 -7.30
N TYR A 37 -13.49 10.94 -7.24
CA TYR A 37 -14.76 11.04 -7.90
C TYR A 37 -14.52 10.84 -9.40
N MET A 38 -14.80 9.65 -9.92
CA MET A 38 -15.49 9.58 -11.19
C MET A 38 -16.96 9.85 -10.90
N CYS A 39 -17.27 11.09 -10.52
CA CYS A 39 -18.60 11.63 -10.73
C CYS A 39 -18.57 12.23 -12.14
N PHE A 40 -19.44 11.74 -13.02
CA PHE A 40 -19.51 11.96 -14.47
C PHE A 40 -18.74 10.99 -15.39
N GLY A 41 -18.45 9.77 -14.93
CA GLY A 41 -18.19 8.63 -15.83
C GLY A 41 -19.39 7.68 -15.76
N GLU A 42 -19.83 7.14 -16.89
CA GLU A 42 -21.02 6.28 -17.04
C GLU A 42 -21.21 5.28 -15.89
N LYS A 43 -22.46 5.11 -15.43
CA LYS A 43 -22.81 4.07 -14.45
C LYS A 43 -22.29 2.73 -14.99
N LEU A 44 -21.60 1.97 -14.14
CA LEU A 44 -21.19 0.63 -14.51
C LEU A 44 -22.42 -0.26 -14.73
N SER A 45 -22.33 -1.15 -15.69
CA SER A 45 -23.28 -2.25 -15.86
C SER A 45 -23.27 -3.19 -14.65
N GLU A 46 -24.34 -3.97 -14.48
CA GLU A 46 -24.44 -4.98 -13.41
C GLU A 46 -23.28 -5.98 -13.48
N ASP A 47 -22.88 -6.38 -14.69
CA ASP A 47 -21.74 -7.28 -14.92
C ASP A 47 -20.39 -6.67 -14.54
N GLU A 48 -20.18 -5.38 -14.78
CA GLU A 48 -18.96 -4.69 -14.35
C GLU A 48 -18.89 -4.51 -12.83
N CYS A 49 -20.03 -4.18 -12.20
CA CYS A 49 -20.14 -4.19 -10.74
C CYS A 49 -19.84 -5.58 -10.18
N TRP A 50 -20.38 -6.63 -10.81
CA TRP A 50 -20.12 -8.00 -10.40
C TRP A 50 -18.64 -8.37 -10.55
N ARG A 51 -18.01 -7.98 -11.66
CA ARG A 51 -16.56 -8.20 -11.89
C ARG A 51 -15.72 -7.55 -10.79
N ILE A 52 -16.07 -6.34 -10.36
CA ILE A 52 -15.39 -5.66 -9.24
C ILE A 52 -15.62 -6.41 -7.92
N LEU A 53 -16.86 -6.78 -7.61
CA LEU A 53 -17.22 -7.51 -6.40
C LEU A 53 -16.47 -8.84 -6.33
N LYS A 54 -16.58 -9.65 -7.38
CA LYS A 54 -15.92 -10.96 -7.53
C LYS A 54 -14.41 -10.84 -7.36
N TYR A 55 -13.79 -9.86 -8.03
CA TYR A 55 -12.35 -9.60 -7.89
C TYR A 55 -11.93 -9.21 -6.46
N LYS A 56 -12.79 -8.51 -5.71
CA LYS A 56 -12.50 -8.11 -4.32
C LYS A 56 -12.81 -9.21 -3.30
N ALA A 57 -13.85 -10.00 -3.55
CA ALA A 57 -14.27 -11.11 -2.71
C ALA A 57 -13.31 -12.31 -2.85
N PHE A 58 -12.87 -12.61 -4.09
CA PHE A 58 -11.97 -13.72 -4.42
C PHE A 58 -10.76 -13.21 -5.21
N PRO A 59 -9.63 -12.96 -4.53
CA PRO A 59 -8.41 -12.51 -5.18
C PRO A 59 -7.78 -13.59 -6.08
N ASP A 60 -8.16 -14.85 -5.89
CA ASP A 60 -7.77 -15.97 -6.74
C ASP A 60 -8.80 -16.15 -7.86
N ALA A 61 -8.38 -15.85 -9.10
CA ALA A 61 -9.22 -15.96 -10.28
C ALA A 61 -9.61 -17.40 -10.63
N SER A 62 -8.99 -18.40 -9.98
CA SER A 62 -9.29 -19.82 -10.14
C SER A 62 -10.33 -20.36 -9.14
N ALA A 63 -10.78 -19.53 -8.18
CA ALA A 63 -11.80 -19.92 -7.22
C ALA A 63 -13.12 -20.23 -7.94
N VAL A 64 -13.50 -21.52 -7.94
CA VAL A 64 -14.78 -21.97 -8.48
C VAL A 64 -15.87 -21.54 -7.52
N LEU A 65 -16.77 -20.68 -7.98
CA LEU A 65 -17.97 -20.31 -7.24
C LEU A 65 -19.03 -21.37 -7.43
N SER A 66 -19.76 -21.69 -6.36
CA SER A 66 -21.02 -22.40 -6.54
C SER A 66 -22.01 -21.54 -7.32
N GLU A 67 -22.95 -22.18 -8.00
CA GLU A 67 -24.01 -21.48 -8.74
C GLU A 67 -24.80 -20.52 -7.82
N ASP A 68 -25.04 -20.95 -6.58
CA ASP A 68 -25.69 -20.13 -5.56
C ASP A 68 -24.87 -18.91 -5.14
N GLN A 69 -23.55 -19.04 -5.00
CA GLN A 69 -22.65 -17.92 -4.68
C GLN A 69 -22.59 -16.89 -5.81
N GLU A 70 -22.54 -17.36 -7.06
CA GLU A 70 -22.58 -16.50 -8.24
C GLU A 70 -23.93 -15.75 -8.32
N LYS A 71 -25.04 -16.43 -8.02
CA LYS A 71 -26.39 -15.83 -7.99
C LYS A 71 -26.52 -14.73 -6.94
N ILE A 72 -26.15 -15.00 -5.68
CA ILE A 72 -26.19 -14.00 -4.60
C ILE A 72 -25.24 -12.84 -4.90
N GLY A 73 -24.04 -13.14 -5.39
CA GLY A 73 -23.06 -12.13 -5.76
C GLY A 73 -23.57 -11.15 -6.83
N ARG A 74 -24.29 -11.68 -7.84
CA ARG A 74 -24.94 -10.86 -8.87
C ARG A 74 -26.10 -10.03 -8.34
N GLU A 75 -26.85 -10.54 -7.36
CA GLU A 75 -27.88 -9.77 -6.69
C GLU A 75 -27.29 -8.56 -5.94
N ILE A 76 -26.17 -8.75 -5.23
CA ILE A 76 -25.42 -7.66 -4.60
C ILE A 76 -24.89 -6.67 -5.66
N ALA A 77 -24.41 -7.18 -6.79
CA ALA A 77 -23.92 -6.36 -7.91
C ALA A 77 -25.00 -5.44 -8.47
N LYS A 78 -26.21 -5.97 -8.69
CA LYS A 78 -27.37 -5.20 -9.12
C LYS A 78 -27.70 -4.07 -8.13
N LYS A 79 -27.66 -4.37 -6.83
CA LYS A 79 -27.91 -3.38 -5.77
C LYS A 79 -26.86 -2.26 -5.69
N CYS A 80 -25.68 -2.45 -6.29
CA CYS A 80 -24.66 -1.40 -6.39
C CYS A 80 -25.04 -0.25 -7.33
N ALA A 81 -26.06 -0.42 -8.19
CA ALA A 81 -26.61 0.60 -9.09
C ALA A 81 -25.55 1.34 -9.93
N GLY A 82 -24.49 0.61 -10.34
CA GLY A 82 -23.40 1.14 -11.15
C GLY A 82 -22.37 1.99 -10.40
N VAL A 83 -22.44 2.09 -9.07
CA VAL A 83 -21.50 2.88 -8.25
C VAL A 83 -20.24 2.06 -7.95
N PRO A 84 -19.06 2.41 -8.51
CA PRO A 84 -17.85 1.60 -8.36
C PRO A 84 -17.34 1.52 -6.92
N LEU A 85 -17.56 2.58 -6.13
CA LEU A 85 -17.17 2.62 -4.72
C LEU A 85 -17.96 1.60 -3.88
N VAL A 86 -19.28 1.53 -4.09
CA VAL A 86 -20.17 0.59 -3.40
C VAL A 86 -19.75 -0.85 -3.71
N ALA A 87 -19.52 -1.15 -5.00
CA ALA A 87 -19.03 -2.46 -5.43
C ALA A 87 -17.67 -2.82 -4.78
N LYS A 88 -16.73 -1.86 -4.68
CA LYS A 88 -15.44 -2.09 -4.03
C LYS A 88 -15.59 -2.38 -2.54
N VAL A 89 -16.41 -1.62 -1.82
CA VAL A 89 -16.58 -1.77 -0.36
C VAL A 89 -17.23 -3.11 -0.04
N LEU A 90 -18.35 -3.42 -0.69
CA LEU A 90 -19.08 -4.66 -0.47
C LEU A 90 -18.24 -5.89 -0.84
N GLY A 91 -17.48 -5.82 -1.94
CA GLY A 91 -16.62 -6.93 -2.35
C GLY A 91 -15.53 -7.23 -1.32
N ASN A 92 -15.00 -6.20 -0.63
CA ASN A 92 -14.08 -6.43 0.48
C ASN A 92 -14.78 -7.02 1.72
N MET A 93 -16.02 -6.62 2.01
CA MET A 93 -16.80 -7.19 3.12
C MET A 93 -17.14 -8.67 2.86
N MET A 94 -17.53 -9.00 1.64
CA MET A 94 -17.83 -10.36 1.18
C MET A 94 -16.66 -11.32 1.39
N ARG A 95 -15.42 -10.83 1.26
CA ARG A 95 -14.19 -11.62 1.52
C ARG A 95 -14.10 -12.14 2.95
N SER A 96 -14.70 -11.44 3.91
CA SER A 96 -14.69 -11.80 5.34
C SER A 96 -15.93 -12.57 5.78
N LYS A 97 -16.81 -12.94 4.84
CA LYS A 97 -18.11 -13.56 5.10
C LYS A 97 -18.23 -14.89 4.38
N ASP A 98 -18.94 -15.81 4.99
CA ASP A 98 -19.44 -17.02 4.36
C ASP A 98 -20.73 -16.72 3.56
N PHE A 99 -21.33 -17.77 3.02
CA PHE A 99 -22.51 -17.66 2.17
C PHE A 99 -23.72 -17.03 2.87
N ASP A 100 -23.96 -17.36 4.15
CA ASP A 100 -25.03 -16.74 4.94
C ASP A 100 -24.74 -15.27 5.22
N GLY A 101 -23.47 -14.92 5.44
CA GLY A 101 -23.04 -13.53 5.52
C GLY A 101 -23.33 -12.75 4.24
N TRP A 102 -23.21 -13.35 3.06
CA TRP A 102 -23.58 -12.71 1.79
C TRP A 102 -25.09 -12.49 1.68
N ARG A 103 -25.90 -13.47 2.10
CA ARG A 103 -27.35 -13.34 2.16
C ARG A 103 -27.77 -12.20 3.09
N SER A 104 -27.14 -12.08 4.26
CA SER A 104 -27.40 -10.97 5.19
C SER A 104 -27.10 -9.59 4.59
N LEU A 105 -26.13 -9.50 3.66
CA LEU A 105 -25.85 -8.26 2.93
C LEU A 105 -26.96 -7.94 1.94
N VAL A 106 -27.51 -8.94 1.25
CA VAL A 106 -28.64 -8.76 0.32
C VAL A 106 -29.89 -8.28 1.06
N GLU A 107 -30.16 -8.84 2.23
CA GLU A 107 -31.34 -8.55 3.07
C GLU A 107 -31.17 -7.29 3.94
N SER A 108 -30.02 -6.62 3.84
CA SER A 108 -29.71 -5.44 4.65
C SER A 108 -30.63 -4.25 4.33
N ARG A 109 -31.07 -3.55 5.39
CA ARG A 109 -31.90 -2.34 5.28
C ARG A 109 -31.20 -1.15 4.60
N ILE A 110 -29.89 -1.24 4.34
CA ILE A 110 -29.16 -0.20 3.58
C ILE A 110 -29.74 0.01 2.17
N TRP A 111 -30.45 -0.98 1.63
CA TRP A 111 -31.03 -0.95 0.30
C TRP A 111 -32.38 -0.25 0.24
N ASP A 112 -33.05 -0.04 1.38
CA ASP A 112 -34.32 0.68 1.47
C ASP A 112 -34.14 2.19 1.21
N LEU A 113 -32.90 2.68 1.31
CA LEU A 113 -32.54 4.06 1.07
C LEU A 113 -32.48 4.37 -0.44
N PRO A 114 -32.85 5.61 -0.86
CA PRO A 114 -32.80 6.01 -2.25
C PRO A 114 -31.38 5.91 -2.84
N GLU A 115 -31.27 5.70 -4.15
CA GLU A 115 -29.99 5.77 -4.86
C GLU A 115 -29.37 7.17 -4.70
N GLY A 116 -28.10 7.22 -4.32
CA GLY A 116 -27.39 8.48 -4.14
C GLY A 116 -26.44 8.46 -2.94
N GLU A 117 -26.12 9.64 -2.43
CA GLU A 117 -25.15 9.83 -1.35
C GLU A 117 -25.55 9.11 -0.06
N GLU A 118 -26.84 9.08 0.29
CA GLU A 118 -27.34 8.43 1.51
C GLU A 118 -27.07 6.92 1.53
N ARG A 119 -27.29 6.25 0.40
CA ARG A 119 -26.98 4.82 0.24
C ARG A 119 -25.48 4.57 0.30
N ILE A 120 -24.68 5.41 -0.36
CA ILE A 120 -23.21 5.31 -0.33
C ILE A 120 -22.70 5.45 1.12
N LEU A 121 -23.17 6.45 1.85
CA LEU A 121 -22.81 6.68 3.25
C LEU A 121 -23.23 5.51 4.14
N SER A 122 -24.38 4.90 3.87
CA SER A 122 -24.88 3.76 4.64
C SER A 122 -24.08 2.48 4.39
N VAL A 123 -23.64 2.24 3.15
CA VAL A 123 -22.69 1.16 2.82
C VAL A 123 -21.35 1.37 3.50
N LEU A 124 -20.82 2.60 3.48
CA LEU A 124 -19.56 2.94 4.16
C LEU A 124 -19.68 2.77 5.68
N LYS A 125 -20.81 3.20 6.26
CA LYS A 125 -21.12 3.02 7.68
C LYS A 125 -21.18 1.54 8.05
N LEU A 126 -21.88 0.73 7.26
CA LEU A 126 -21.94 -0.72 7.49
C LEU A 126 -20.54 -1.34 7.47
N SER A 127 -19.70 -0.98 6.50
CA SER A 127 -18.31 -1.43 6.44
C SER A 127 -17.49 -1.01 7.66
N PHE A 128 -17.67 0.23 8.13
CA PHE A 128 -17.03 0.72 9.35
C PHE A 128 -17.50 -0.03 10.60
N ASP A 129 -18.80 -0.31 10.70
CA ASP A 129 -19.40 -1.01 11.84
C ASP A 129 -18.92 -2.47 11.94
N GLU A 130 -18.55 -3.08 10.82
CA GLU A 130 -17.97 -4.43 10.78
C GLU A 130 -16.46 -4.49 11.10
N LEU A 131 -15.76 -3.36 11.20
CA LEU A 131 -14.33 -3.35 11.54
C LEU A 131 -14.10 -3.93 12.95
N LYS A 132 -13.35 -5.03 13.00
CA LYS A 132 -12.90 -5.68 14.25
C LYS A 132 -11.37 -5.82 14.22
N PRO A 133 -10.65 -5.52 15.32
CA PRO A 133 -11.12 -5.09 16.65
C PRO A 133 -11.53 -3.59 16.75
N PRO A 134 -12.16 -3.13 17.87
CA PRO A 134 -12.57 -1.74 18.07
C PRO A 134 -11.46 -0.70 17.88
N SER A 135 -10.21 -1.05 18.14
CA SER A 135 -9.06 -0.18 17.88
C SER A 135 -8.92 0.21 16.40
N LEU A 136 -9.35 -0.64 15.46
CA LEU A 136 -9.38 -0.29 14.04
C LEU A 136 -10.41 0.80 13.72
N LYS A 137 -11.56 0.78 14.40
CA LYS A 137 -12.56 1.85 14.29
C LYS A 137 -11.99 3.17 14.77
N GLN A 138 -11.23 3.15 15.87
CA GLN A 138 -10.58 4.34 16.40
C GLN A 138 -9.46 4.85 15.47
N CYS A 139 -8.62 3.95 14.93
CA CYS A 139 -7.60 4.30 13.95
C CYS A 139 -8.21 4.95 12.69
N PHE A 140 -9.30 4.38 12.18
CA PHE A 140 -10.02 4.95 11.05
C PHE A 140 -10.64 6.31 11.38
N ALA A 141 -11.28 6.45 12.54
CA ALA A 141 -11.86 7.71 12.99
C ALA A 141 -10.79 8.80 13.18
N TYR A 142 -9.58 8.45 13.63
CA TYR A 142 -8.46 9.39 13.76
C TYR A 142 -8.11 10.07 12.43
N CYS A 143 -8.28 9.39 11.30
CA CYS A 143 -8.05 9.97 9.97
C CYS A 143 -8.96 11.18 9.67
N SER A 144 -10.07 11.36 10.40
CA SER A 144 -10.96 12.52 10.24
C SER A 144 -10.40 13.83 10.80
N MET A 145 -9.30 13.77 11.56
CA MET A 145 -8.63 14.97 12.08
C MET A 145 -7.76 15.69 11.04
N PHE A 146 -7.46 15.02 9.94
CA PHE A 146 -6.71 15.63 8.85
C PHE A 146 -7.66 16.40 7.92
N VAL A 147 -7.18 17.51 7.35
CA VAL A 147 -7.94 18.24 6.33
C VAL A 147 -8.18 17.35 5.11
N LYS A 148 -9.25 17.62 4.36
CA LYS A 148 -9.59 16.87 3.14
C LYS A 148 -8.38 16.79 2.20
N ASP A 149 -8.14 15.61 1.65
CA ASP A 149 -7.01 15.31 0.76
C ASP A 149 -5.62 15.57 1.36
N PHE A 150 -5.52 15.74 2.69
CA PHE A 150 -4.24 15.77 3.38
C PHE A 150 -3.49 14.49 3.13
N GLN A 151 -2.19 14.65 2.93
CA GLN A 151 -1.36 13.59 2.49
C GLN A 151 -0.38 13.18 3.58
N ILE A 152 -0.67 12.04 4.20
CA ILE A 152 0.12 11.55 5.33
C ILE A 152 0.97 10.34 4.94
N ARG A 153 2.20 10.26 5.44
CA ARG A 153 3.04 9.07 5.27
C ARG A 153 2.52 7.97 6.21
N LYS A 154 2.48 6.72 5.74
CA LYS A 154 2.01 5.56 6.52
C LYS A 154 2.66 5.47 7.90
N CYS A 155 3.98 5.63 7.96
CA CYS A 155 4.74 5.54 9.22
C CYS A 155 4.36 6.65 10.18
N ASP A 156 4.15 7.88 9.69
CA ASP A 156 3.69 8.99 10.54
C ASP A 156 2.29 8.71 11.09
N LEU A 157 1.38 8.20 10.26
CA LEU A 157 0.03 7.84 10.71
C LEU A 157 0.05 6.75 11.79
N ILE A 158 0.90 5.72 11.62
CA ILE A 158 1.07 4.66 12.62
C ILE A 158 1.69 5.22 13.91
N ASN A 159 2.70 6.08 13.81
CA ASN A 159 3.32 6.73 14.96
C ASN A 159 2.32 7.59 15.73
N LEU A 160 1.45 8.32 15.02
CA LEU A 160 0.37 9.10 15.62
C LEU A 160 -0.65 8.20 16.32
N TRP A 161 -1.03 7.05 15.74
CA TRP A 161 -1.92 6.09 16.39
C TRP A 161 -1.30 5.45 17.64
N MET A 162 0.01 5.18 17.63
CA MET A 162 0.73 4.69 18.81
C MET A 162 0.82 5.76 19.90
N ALA A 163 1.18 7.00 19.56
CA ALA A 163 1.26 8.13 20.50
C ALA A 163 -0.11 8.45 21.14
N GLN A 164 -1.19 8.28 20.38
CA GLN A 164 -2.56 8.45 20.86
C GLN A 164 -3.08 7.24 21.67
N GLY A 165 -2.29 6.17 21.81
CA GLY A 165 -2.68 4.95 22.52
C GLY A 165 -3.78 4.14 21.82
N LEU A 166 -4.03 4.41 20.52
CA LEU A 166 -5.00 3.65 19.71
C LEU A 166 -4.47 2.26 19.35
N LEU A 167 -3.14 2.11 19.36
CA LEU A 167 -2.42 0.86 19.20
C LEU A 167 -1.69 0.57 20.51
N TYR A 168 -2.00 -0.54 21.16
CA TYR A 168 -1.28 -0.99 22.34
C TYR A 168 -0.04 -1.80 21.92
N PRO A 169 1.14 -1.53 22.52
CA PRO A 169 2.21 -2.52 22.49
C PRO A 169 1.70 -3.78 23.18
N SER A 170 2.07 -4.94 22.63
CA SER A 170 1.70 -6.23 23.22
C SER A 170 2.22 -6.32 24.68
N PRO A 171 1.65 -7.15 25.59
CA PRO A 171 2.05 -7.21 27.02
C PRO A 171 3.53 -7.55 27.25
N PRO A 172 4.12 -7.36 28.47
CA PRO A 172 5.58 -7.26 28.80
C PRO A 172 6.49 -8.47 28.48
N ASN A 173 5.98 -9.42 27.70
CA ASN A 173 6.74 -10.11 26.65
C ASN A 173 6.96 -9.25 25.37
N ARG A 174 6.67 -7.94 25.48
CA ARG A 174 6.98 -6.78 24.63
C ARG A 174 6.79 -5.52 25.51
N ARG A 175 7.82 -5.05 26.20
CA ARG A 175 7.81 -3.71 26.81
C ARG A 175 9.23 -3.17 26.88
N ASN A 176 9.52 -2.17 26.05
CA ASN A 176 10.14 -0.90 26.40
C ASN A 176 9.69 0.18 25.40
N LEU A 177 8.99 1.20 25.90
CA LEU A 177 8.65 2.45 25.18
C LEU A 177 9.78 3.49 25.36
N GLU A 178 11.02 3.08 25.10
CA GLU A 178 11.87 3.92 24.26
C GLU A 178 11.31 3.78 22.83
N MET A 179 11.77 4.52 21.82
CA MET A 179 11.44 4.11 20.45
C MET A 179 12.09 2.73 20.29
N GLU A 180 11.36 1.66 20.61
CA GLU A 180 11.84 0.28 20.54
C GLU A 180 12.24 0.18 19.08
N ASP A 181 13.55 0.23 18.82
CA ASP A 181 14.09 0.21 17.48
C ASP A 181 13.31 -0.90 16.80
N ILE A 182 12.56 -0.55 15.75
CA ILE A 182 11.88 -1.59 15.00
C ILE A 182 13.03 -2.35 14.35
N LYS A 183 13.49 -3.40 15.02
CA LYS A 183 14.64 -4.19 14.60
C LYS A 183 14.28 -5.03 13.39
N ALA A 184 13.00 -5.33 13.20
CA ALA A 184 12.50 -6.05 12.04
C ALA A 184 11.07 -5.64 11.68
N LEU A 185 10.77 -5.62 10.38
CA LEU A 185 9.39 -5.53 9.91
C LEU A 185 8.65 -6.85 10.22
N PRO A 186 7.35 -6.80 10.57
CA PRO A 186 6.58 -8.01 10.79
C PRO A 186 6.43 -8.80 9.48
N LYS A 187 6.52 -10.13 9.55
CA LYS A 187 6.31 -11.04 8.39
C LYS A 187 4.98 -10.81 7.67
N SER A 188 3.97 -10.28 8.37
CA SER A 188 2.68 -9.90 7.78
C SER A 188 2.79 -8.81 6.70
N ILE A 189 3.92 -8.10 6.59
CA ILE A 189 4.17 -7.14 5.50
C ILE A 189 3.97 -7.79 4.13
N GLY A 190 4.37 -9.06 3.95
CA GLY A 190 4.16 -9.78 2.69
C GLY A 190 2.69 -10.07 2.36
N LYS A 191 1.76 -9.85 3.29
CA LYS A 191 0.31 -9.92 3.03
C LYS A 191 -0.25 -8.64 2.41
N LEU A 192 0.54 -7.56 2.32
CA LEU A 192 0.14 -6.31 1.68
C LEU A 192 0.37 -6.37 0.16
N TYR A 193 -0.15 -7.40 -0.51
CA TYR A 193 0.07 -7.65 -1.94
C TYR A 193 -0.42 -6.52 -2.86
N ASN A 194 -1.32 -5.63 -2.40
CA ASN A 194 -1.77 -4.44 -3.13
C ASN A 194 -0.87 -3.21 -2.93
N LEU A 195 0.14 -3.29 -2.08
CA LEU A 195 0.99 -2.16 -1.74
C LEU A 195 1.81 -1.76 -2.98
N GLN A 196 1.61 -0.53 -3.45
CA GLN A 196 2.37 0.01 -4.59
C GLN A 196 3.58 0.85 -4.15
N THR A 197 3.56 1.36 -2.91
CA THR A 197 4.66 2.14 -2.36
C THR A 197 5.00 1.68 -0.95
N LEU A 198 6.28 1.41 -0.69
CA LEU A 198 6.82 1.17 0.63
C LEU A 198 7.92 2.20 0.91
N ARG A 199 7.71 3.07 1.90
CA ARG A 199 8.73 4.02 2.38
C ARG A 199 9.17 3.59 3.76
N MET A 200 10.48 3.37 3.91
CA MET A 200 11.16 3.11 5.18
C MET A 200 12.17 4.25 5.34
N SER A 201 11.77 5.26 6.12
CA SER A 201 12.62 6.41 6.42
C SER A 201 12.72 6.53 7.93
N ARG A 202 13.93 6.72 8.45
CA ARG A 202 14.27 6.80 9.87
C ARG A 202 13.92 5.52 10.63
N VAL A 203 14.15 4.36 10.02
CA VAL A 203 13.96 3.04 10.64
C VAL A 203 15.27 2.25 10.55
N LYS A 204 15.87 1.95 11.71
CA LYS A 204 17.04 1.07 11.82
C LYS A 204 16.60 -0.39 11.92
N LEU A 205 16.33 -1.01 10.78
CA LEU A 205 16.05 -2.44 10.71
C LEU A 205 17.36 -3.21 10.88
N GLU A 206 17.47 -4.05 11.92
CA GLU A 206 18.52 -5.05 12.06
C GLU A 206 18.37 -6.15 11.01
N GLU A 207 17.12 -6.48 10.60
CA GLU A 207 16.80 -7.47 9.57
C GLU A 207 15.54 -7.14 8.76
N TYR A 208 15.55 -7.58 7.50
CA TYR A 208 14.38 -7.52 6.61
C TYR A 208 13.67 -8.88 6.54
N PRO A 209 12.34 -8.92 6.63
CA PRO A 209 11.60 -10.16 6.46
C PRO A 209 11.68 -10.61 4.99
N LYS A 210 11.95 -11.90 4.77
CA LYS A 210 11.95 -12.53 3.43
C LYS A 210 10.62 -12.31 2.70
N GLU A 211 9.54 -12.10 3.43
CA GLU A 211 8.20 -11.85 2.91
C GLU A 211 8.08 -10.54 2.11
N LEU A 212 9.06 -9.62 2.15
CA LEU A 212 9.08 -8.45 1.27
C LEU A 212 9.06 -8.82 -0.22
N GLN A 213 9.65 -9.96 -0.57
CA GLN A 213 9.65 -10.48 -1.94
C GLN A 213 8.23 -10.82 -2.46
N ASN A 214 7.23 -10.87 -1.57
CA ASN A 214 5.84 -11.16 -1.93
C ASN A 214 5.05 -9.91 -2.37
N LEU A 215 5.64 -8.72 -2.25
CA LEU A 215 5.01 -7.44 -2.63
C LEU A 215 5.04 -7.21 -4.15
N ILE A 216 4.56 -8.16 -4.94
CA ILE A 216 4.71 -8.19 -6.41
C ILE A 216 4.12 -6.98 -7.16
N ASN A 217 3.20 -6.24 -6.54
CA ASN A 217 2.64 -4.99 -7.11
C ASN A 217 3.39 -3.72 -6.66
N LEU A 218 4.49 -3.86 -5.93
CA LEU A 218 5.29 -2.75 -5.44
C LEU A 218 5.96 -2.06 -6.63
N ARG A 219 5.73 -0.75 -6.74
CA ARG A 219 6.28 0.13 -7.78
C ARG A 219 7.36 1.04 -7.23
N HIS A 220 7.27 1.42 -5.96
CA HIS A 220 8.20 2.36 -5.36
C HIS A 220 8.64 1.86 -4.00
N VAL A 221 9.96 1.71 -3.81
CA VAL A 221 10.54 1.41 -2.51
C VAL A 221 11.60 2.46 -2.17
N TYR A 222 11.57 2.93 -0.93
CA TYR A 222 12.55 3.84 -0.38
C TYR A 222 13.07 3.25 0.91
N PHE A 223 14.38 3.03 0.97
CA PHE A 223 15.10 2.58 2.15
C PHE A 223 15.85 3.77 2.75
N ASP A 224 16.10 3.73 4.05
CA ASP A 224 17.03 4.66 4.68
C ASP A 224 18.46 4.26 4.33
N TRP A 225 19.39 5.21 4.30
CA TRP A 225 20.78 4.94 3.96
C TRP A 225 21.56 4.30 5.13
N ASP A 226 21.04 4.40 6.36
CA ASP A 226 21.71 3.99 7.60
C ASP A 226 21.57 2.49 7.91
N VAL A 227 21.19 1.66 6.93
CA VAL A 227 21.05 0.21 7.12
C VAL A 227 22.28 -0.55 6.59
N MET A 228 22.96 -1.22 7.51
CA MET A 228 24.05 -2.18 7.23
C MET A 228 23.57 -3.45 6.51
N LYS A 229 22.25 -3.65 6.37
CA LYS A 229 21.64 -4.81 5.70
C LYS A 229 20.66 -4.36 4.62
N PHE A 230 20.46 -5.20 3.60
CA PHE A 230 19.54 -4.96 2.49
C PHE A 230 18.68 -6.21 2.27
N PRO A 231 17.38 -6.08 1.92
CA PRO A 231 16.53 -7.26 1.73
C PRO A 231 16.97 -8.08 0.51
N ALA A 232 17.00 -9.41 0.69
CA ALA A 232 17.15 -10.35 -0.41
C ALA A 232 15.82 -10.59 -1.13
N GLY A 233 15.89 -11.03 -2.39
CA GLY A 233 14.71 -11.37 -3.18
C GLY A 233 13.97 -10.17 -3.79
N MET A 234 14.60 -9.00 -3.80
CA MET A 234 14.13 -7.81 -4.50
C MET A 234 13.95 -8.04 -5.99
N GLY A 235 14.74 -8.94 -6.59
CA GLY A 235 14.58 -9.36 -7.99
C GLY A 235 13.20 -9.95 -8.33
N ARG A 236 12.40 -10.36 -7.34
CA ARG A 236 11.01 -10.82 -7.58
C ARG A 236 10.03 -9.69 -7.84
N LEU A 237 10.39 -8.45 -7.49
CA LEU A 237 9.53 -7.27 -7.60
C LEU A 237 9.63 -6.64 -9.01
N THR A 238 9.26 -7.40 -10.04
CA THR A 238 9.44 -7.01 -11.45
C THR A 238 8.70 -5.74 -11.86
N ASN A 239 7.67 -5.33 -11.10
CA ASN A 239 6.94 -4.09 -11.29
C ASN A 239 7.61 -2.84 -10.69
N LEU A 240 8.78 -3.01 -10.06
CA LEU A 240 9.47 -1.95 -9.34
C LEU A 240 10.03 -0.91 -10.32
N ARG A 241 9.64 0.35 -10.07
CA ARG A 241 10.01 1.53 -10.86
C ARG A 241 11.05 2.38 -10.15
N THR A 242 10.98 2.44 -8.82
CA THR A 242 11.90 3.24 -8.01
C THR A 242 12.59 2.37 -6.97
N LEU A 243 13.91 2.27 -7.11
CA LEU A 243 14.86 1.71 -6.16
C LEU A 243 16.11 2.58 -6.22
N VAL A 244 16.29 3.46 -5.22
CA VAL A 244 17.34 4.49 -5.25
C VAL A 244 18.73 3.89 -5.09
N PHE A 245 18.84 2.81 -4.32
CA PHE A 245 20.09 2.10 -4.17
C PHE A 245 19.91 0.59 -4.02
N PHE A 246 20.97 -0.15 -4.37
CA PHE A 246 21.09 -1.59 -4.19
C PHE A 246 22.43 -1.89 -3.53
N ILE A 247 22.43 -2.76 -2.52
CA ILE A 247 23.65 -3.15 -1.80
C ILE A 247 23.94 -4.61 -2.15
N VAL A 248 25.08 -4.88 -2.78
CA VAL A 248 25.51 -6.26 -3.06
C VAL A 248 25.97 -6.92 -1.76
N GLY A 249 25.32 -8.02 -1.41
CA GLY A 249 25.60 -8.78 -0.20
C GLY A 249 26.84 -9.65 -0.31
N LYS A 250 27.45 -9.98 0.84
CA LYS A 250 28.52 -10.97 0.93
C LYS A 250 27.92 -12.38 1.05
N GLU A 251 28.48 -13.37 0.35
CA GLU A 251 28.22 -14.83 0.45
C GLU A 251 26.74 -15.26 0.36
N THR A 252 25.92 -14.93 1.38
CA THR A 252 24.50 -15.29 1.52
C THR A 252 23.54 -14.12 1.33
N GLY A 253 24.07 -12.91 1.06
CA GLY A 253 23.27 -11.71 0.82
C GLY A 253 22.78 -11.54 -0.63
N PRO A 254 22.15 -10.40 -0.95
CA PRO A 254 21.58 -10.12 -2.26
C PRO A 254 22.65 -10.10 -3.36
N GLY A 255 22.52 -11.00 -4.33
CA GLY A 255 23.40 -11.05 -5.50
C GLY A 255 23.08 -9.96 -6.51
N ILE A 256 24.09 -9.50 -7.26
CA ILE A 256 23.91 -8.43 -8.25
C ILE A 256 22.97 -8.87 -9.40
N GLU A 257 22.83 -10.18 -9.63
CA GLU A 257 21.88 -10.80 -10.56
C GLU A 257 20.40 -10.52 -10.20
N GLU A 258 20.08 -10.12 -8.96
CA GLU A 258 18.72 -9.72 -8.62
C GLU A 258 18.25 -8.51 -9.42
N LEU A 259 19.18 -7.66 -9.87
CA LEU A 259 18.85 -6.53 -10.74
C LEU A 259 18.40 -6.99 -12.13
N ALA A 260 18.72 -8.22 -12.57
CA ALA A 260 18.46 -8.71 -13.92
C ALA A 260 16.99 -8.58 -14.35
N SER A 261 16.07 -8.80 -13.42
CA SER A 261 14.61 -8.82 -13.65
C SER A 261 13.94 -7.46 -13.43
N LEU A 262 14.66 -6.47 -12.89
CA LEU A 262 14.12 -5.15 -12.53
C LEU A 262 14.19 -4.16 -13.71
N ASN A 263 13.50 -4.51 -14.80
CA ASN A 263 13.58 -3.78 -16.08
C ASN A 263 12.81 -2.46 -16.11
N LEU A 264 11.87 -2.27 -15.17
CA LEU A 264 11.06 -1.04 -15.08
C LEU A 264 11.71 0.05 -14.23
N LEU A 265 12.89 -0.20 -13.67
CA LEU A 265 13.63 0.79 -12.87
C LEU A 265 13.92 2.03 -13.70
N ARG A 266 13.70 3.18 -13.07
CA ARG A 266 13.87 4.48 -13.70
C ARG A 266 14.43 5.52 -12.75
N GLY A 267 15.05 6.56 -13.31
CA GLY A 267 15.62 7.66 -12.55
C GLY A 267 17.02 7.34 -12.05
N LYS A 268 17.26 7.44 -10.74
CA LYS A 268 18.58 7.24 -10.13
C LYS A 268 18.70 5.85 -9.51
N LEU A 269 19.81 5.17 -9.77
CA LEU A 269 20.22 3.94 -9.10
C LEU A 269 21.69 4.07 -8.65
N SER A 270 21.94 3.84 -7.37
CA SER A 270 23.29 3.68 -6.83
C SER A 270 23.54 2.23 -6.42
N ILE A 271 24.60 1.60 -6.91
CA ILE A 271 24.97 0.23 -6.54
C ILE A 271 26.21 0.31 -5.65
N TYR A 272 26.11 -0.27 -4.46
CA TYR A 272 27.15 -0.29 -3.43
C TYR A 272 27.69 -1.69 -3.18
N ASN A 273 28.85 -1.75 -2.53
CA ASN A 273 29.55 -2.97 -2.15
C ASN A 273 29.95 -3.86 -3.34
N LEU A 274 30.33 -3.23 -4.46
CA LEU A 274 30.74 -3.94 -5.68
C LEU A 274 32.00 -4.79 -5.49
N GLU A 275 32.76 -4.61 -4.41
CA GLU A 275 33.87 -5.50 -4.05
C GLU A 275 33.44 -6.96 -3.80
N HIS A 276 32.14 -7.20 -3.60
CA HIS A 276 31.59 -8.55 -3.46
C HIS A 276 31.29 -9.23 -4.80
N VAL A 277 31.40 -8.51 -5.93
CA VAL A 277 31.25 -9.07 -7.27
C VAL A 277 32.60 -9.65 -7.71
N ARG A 278 32.64 -10.95 -8.02
CA ARG A 278 33.89 -11.69 -8.25
C ARG A 278 34.58 -11.32 -9.55
N ASP A 279 33.79 -11.11 -10.60
CA ASP A 279 34.31 -10.87 -11.95
C ASP A 279 33.28 -10.15 -12.86
N GLY A 280 33.72 -9.84 -14.08
CA GLY A 280 32.88 -9.19 -15.08
C GLY A 280 31.71 -10.04 -15.57
N GLU A 281 31.80 -11.38 -15.52
CA GLU A 281 30.71 -12.26 -15.93
C GLU A 281 29.56 -12.24 -14.91
N GLU A 282 29.89 -12.19 -13.61
CA GLU A 282 28.92 -11.96 -12.55
C GLU A 282 28.27 -10.58 -12.66
N ALA A 283 29.06 -9.54 -12.93
CA ALA A 283 28.54 -8.19 -13.13
C ALA A 283 27.56 -8.10 -14.31
N LYS A 284 27.82 -8.81 -15.42
CA LYS A 284 26.94 -8.84 -16.60
C LYS A 284 25.55 -9.39 -16.29
N LYS A 285 25.42 -10.29 -15.31
CA LYS A 285 24.11 -10.84 -14.90
C LYS A 285 23.13 -9.77 -14.43
N ALA A 286 23.63 -8.64 -13.92
CA ALA A 286 22.81 -7.50 -13.51
C ALA A 286 22.08 -6.81 -14.67
N LYS A 287 22.49 -7.04 -15.93
CA LYS A 287 21.88 -6.48 -17.15
C LYS A 287 21.65 -4.97 -17.06
N LEU A 288 22.65 -4.22 -16.59
CA LEU A 288 22.52 -2.77 -16.39
C LEU A 288 22.37 -2.01 -17.71
N VAL A 289 22.99 -2.50 -18.79
CA VAL A 289 22.89 -1.92 -20.14
C VAL A 289 21.45 -1.97 -20.68
N GLU A 290 20.68 -2.99 -20.32
CA GLU A 290 19.29 -3.16 -20.75
C GLU A 290 18.33 -2.18 -20.02
N LYS A 291 18.77 -1.53 -18.93
CA LYS A 291 17.93 -0.64 -18.09
C LYS A 291 17.90 0.79 -18.62
N THR A 292 17.33 0.96 -19.81
CA THR A 292 17.31 2.22 -20.57
C THR A 292 16.62 3.40 -19.88
N ASN A 293 15.77 3.15 -18.87
CA ASN A 293 15.05 4.20 -18.14
C ASN A 293 15.84 4.79 -16.95
N ILE A 294 17.01 4.25 -16.63
CA ILE A 294 17.92 4.80 -15.61
C ILE A 294 18.65 5.99 -16.21
N ARG A 295 18.46 7.15 -15.58
CA ARG A 295 19.06 8.44 -16.00
C ARG A 295 20.36 8.74 -15.27
N GLN A 296 20.54 8.16 -14.09
CA GLN A 296 21.74 8.34 -13.28
C GLN A 296 22.12 7.02 -12.63
N LEU A 297 23.29 6.50 -12.98
CA LEU A 297 23.87 5.30 -12.39
C LEU A 297 25.13 5.68 -11.62
N SER A 298 25.21 5.29 -10.35
CA SER A 298 26.41 5.42 -9.53
C SER A 298 26.87 4.04 -9.11
N LEU A 299 28.16 3.77 -9.24
CA LEU A 299 28.78 2.50 -8.86
C LEU A 299 29.83 2.81 -7.79
N ASP A 300 29.68 2.23 -6.59
CA ASP A 300 30.64 2.40 -5.49
C ASP A 300 31.10 1.02 -4.98
N GLY A 301 32.41 0.83 -4.95
CA GLY A 301 33.08 -0.38 -4.45
C GLY A 301 33.59 -0.23 -3.01
N ARG A 302 33.09 0.75 -2.25
CA ARG A 302 33.43 0.91 -0.83
C ARG A 302 32.30 0.41 0.06
N ARG A 303 32.69 -0.24 1.17
CA ARG A 303 31.79 -0.72 2.22
C ARG A 303 30.87 0.39 2.74
N THR A 304 29.57 0.15 2.70
CA THR A 304 28.57 0.88 3.49
C THR A 304 28.97 0.83 4.97
N GLY A 305 29.37 1.97 5.54
CA GLY A 305 29.88 2.09 6.92
C GLY A 305 31.16 2.92 7.07
N GLN A 306 31.93 3.09 5.99
CA GLN A 306 32.92 4.17 5.91
C GLN A 306 32.21 5.39 5.33
N ALA A 307 31.98 6.41 6.17
CA ALA A 307 31.26 7.61 5.79
C ALA A 307 31.78 8.19 4.47
N SER A 308 30.97 8.14 3.41
CA SER A 308 31.20 8.97 2.23
C SER A 308 30.90 10.42 2.64
N PRO A 309 31.85 11.37 2.57
CA PRO A 309 31.67 12.73 3.11
C PRO A 309 30.55 13.52 2.43
N MET A 310 30.07 13.08 1.28
CA MET A 310 29.19 13.88 0.42
C MET A 310 27.69 13.82 0.76
N MET A 311 27.23 12.97 1.69
CA MET A 311 25.77 12.77 1.89
C MET A 311 25.26 13.00 3.31
N ARG A 312 26.03 13.69 4.18
CA ARG A 312 25.52 14.22 5.46
C ARG A 312 24.83 15.58 5.32
N ARG A 313 24.12 15.85 4.22
CA ARG A 313 23.32 17.08 4.12
C ARG A 313 21.88 16.79 3.72
N TYR A 314 21.01 17.27 4.62
CA TYR A 314 19.56 17.43 4.62
C TYR A 314 18.72 16.26 5.15
#